data_AF-A0A7Y7J0A9-F1
#
_entry.id   AF-A0A7Y7J0A9-F1
#
_cell.length_a   1.000
_cell.length_b   1.000
_cell.length_c   1.000
_cell.angle_alpha   90.00
_cell.angle_beta   90.00
_cell.angle_gamma   90.00
#
_symmetry.space_group_name_H-M   'P 1'
#
loop_
_entity.id
_entity.type
_entity.pdbx_description
1 polymer ?
#
loop_
_entity_poly.entity_id
_entity_poly.type
_entity_poly.pdbx_seq_one_letter_code
_entity_poly.pdbx_strand_id
1 'polypeptide(L)'
;GVPDAYLDLVRRAGAPAAYPGSPLIAAMMLRPQDRLVCCELHPEDSRALRAVFAGNPQVSVHARDAYQALGALLPPREAKRGLVLIDPPFEQPDEFARLAAGIAAAHRRFATGIIAAWYPIKNRAPVRAFRDSLRDSGIRDIVALELTLRPPLDPARLNGSGLVVVNPPYGFVEQGLSALRALAHLSPDGTGEAGATRIAGE
;
A
#
# COMPACT_ATOMS: atom_id res chain seq x y z
N GLY A 1 9.78 -11.66 -12.41
CA GLY A 1 10.70 -11.68 -11.24
C GLY A 1 10.49 -10.43 -10.40
N VAL A 2 11.02 -10.38 -9.18
CA VAL A 2 11.01 -9.14 -8.37
C VAL A 2 11.80 -8.06 -9.12
N PRO A 3 11.34 -6.79 -9.21
CA PRO A 3 12.05 -5.76 -9.97
C PRO A 3 13.45 -5.50 -9.41
N ASP A 4 14.49 -5.53 -10.26
CA ASP A 4 15.87 -5.25 -9.85
C ASP A 4 16.02 -3.85 -9.23
N ALA A 5 15.29 -2.88 -9.78
CA ALA A 5 15.26 -1.51 -9.26
C ALA A 5 14.84 -1.46 -7.78
N TYR A 6 13.93 -2.34 -7.34
CA TYR A 6 13.53 -2.41 -5.94
C TYR A 6 14.65 -2.98 -5.07
N LEU A 7 15.26 -4.09 -5.49
CA LEU A 7 16.35 -4.73 -4.76
C LEU A 7 17.56 -3.79 -4.63
N ASP A 8 17.84 -2.99 -5.66
CA ASP A 8 18.91 -1.99 -5.62
C ASP A 8 18.64 -0.87 -4.61
N LEU A 9 17.40 -0.38 -4.51
CA LEU A 9 17.01 0.57 -3.47
C LEU A 9 17.18 -0.01 -2.07
N VAL A 10 16.78 -1.27 -1.88
CA VAL A 10 16.91 -1.98 -0.60
C VAL A 10 18.39 -2.18 -0.20
N ARG A 11 19.25 -2.56 -1.15
CA ARG A 11 20.70 -2.67 -0.93
C ARG A 11 21.32 -1.32 -0.58
N ARG A 12 20.97 -0.27 -1.31
CA ARG A 12 21.46 1.10 -1.05
C ARG A 12 21.02 1.63 0.32
N ALA A 13 19.89 1.15 0.83
CA ALA A 13 19.38 1.49 2.16
C ALA A 13 20.02 0.66 3.30
N GLY A 14 20.95 -0.25 3.00
CA GLY A 14 21.73 -0.97 4.01
C GLY A 14 21.36 -2.44 4.22
N ALA A 15 20.61 -3.06 3.31
CA ALA A 15 20.33 -4.50 3.40
C ALA A 15 21.62 -5.36 3.29
N PRO A 16 21.69 -6.49 4.01
CA PRO A 16 20.64 -7.09 4.84
C PRO A 16 20.60 -6.58 6.29
N ALA A 17 21.52 -5.69 6.70
CA ALA A 17 21.59 -5.21 8.08
C ALA A 17 20.43 -4.29 8.47
N ALA A 18 19.91 -3.52 7.51
CA ALA A 18 18.74 -2.68 7.68
C ALA A 18 17.80 -2.81 6.47
N TYR A 19 16.49 -2.76 6.71
CA TYR A 19 15.48 -2.80 5.66
C TYR A 19 14.72 -1.49 5.61
N PRO A 20 14.60 -0.83 4.44
CA PRO A 20 13.93 0.45 4.35
C PRO A 20 12.41 0.31 4.44
N GLY A 21 11.78 1.15 5.26
CA GLY A 21 10.33 1.36 5.20
C GLY A 21 9.89 2.05 3.90
N SER A 22 8.59 2.02 3.62
CA SER A 22 7.99 2.67 2.44
C SER A 22 8.32 4.17 2.31
N PRO A 23 8.46 4.98 3.39
CA PRO A 23 8.85 6.39 3.24
C PRO A 23 10.24 6.55 2.63
N LEU A 24 11.21 5.72 3.02
CA LEU A 24 12.59 5.84 2.54
C LEU A 24 12.70 5.37 1.08
N ILE A 25 12.01 4.29 0.73
CA ILE A 25 11.90 3.83 -0.67
C ILE A 25 11.31 4.94 -1.53
N ALA A 26 10.17 5.51 -1.12
CA ALA A 26 9.51 6.58 -1.87
C ALA A 26 10.41 7.82 -2.01
N ALA A 27 11.08 8.25 -0.94
CA ALA A 27 11.98 9.40 -0.96
C ALA A 27 13.15 9.21 -1.92
N MET A 28 13.73 8.01 -2.00
CA MET A 28 14.82 7.69 -2.95
C MET A 28 14.38 7.68 -4.42
N MET A 29 13.06 7.59 -4.68
CA MET A 29 12.48 7.56 -6.02
C MET A 29 11.93 8.92 -6.48
N LEU A 30 11.89 9.93 -5.60
CA LEU A 30 11.39 11.26 -5.94
C LEU A 30 12.29 11.92 -6.99
N ARG A 31 11.68 12.59 -7.97
CA ARG A 31 12.35 13.54 -8.86
C ARG A 31 12.39 14.92 -8.17
N PRO A 32 13.20 15.89 -8.62
CA PRO A 32 13.34 17.19 -7.95
C PRO A 32 12.03 17.97 -7.71
N GLN A 33 11.05 17.82 -8.61
CA GLN A 33 9.74 18.45 -8.52
C GLN A 33 8.74 17.70 -7.62
N ASP A 34 9.02 16.44 -7.28
CA ASP A 34 8.09 15.63 -6.51
C ASP A 34 8.16 16.00 -5.02
N ARG A 35 7.08 15.69 -4.30
CA ARG A 35 6.95 15.90 -2.85
C ARG A 35 6.41 14.64 -2.20
N LEU A 36 6.86 14.37 -0.99
CA LEU A 36 6.39 13.27 -0.14
C LEU A 36 5.78 13.83 1.14
N VAL A 37 4.58 13.35 1.46
CA VAL A 37 3.91 13.65 2.73
C VAL A 37 3.72 12.34 3.47
N CYS A 38 4.32 12.23 4.66
CA CYS A 38 4.18 11.08 5.54
C CYS A 38 3.29 11.45 6.73
N CYS A 39 2.33 10.59 7.06
CA CYS A 39 1.53 10.69 8.28
C CYS A 39 1.84 9.50 9.17
N GLU A 40 2.30 9.77 10.38
CA GLU A 40 2.61 8.75 11.39
C GLU A 40 2.00 9.20 12.72
N LEU A 41 1.09 8.40 13.29
CA LEU A 41 0.39 8.74 14.52
C LEU A 41 1.24 8.43 15.76
N HIS A 42 2.07 7.37 15.71
CA HIS A 42 2.89 6.97 16.84
C HIS A 42 3.99 8.02 17.11
N PRO A 43 4.03 8.64 18.31
CA PRO A 43 4.91 9.79 18.56
C PRO A 43 6.41 9.48 18.41
N GLU A 44 6.83 8.27 18.75
CA GLU A 44 8.24 7.87 18.66
C GLU A 44 8.65 7.63 17.21
N ASP A 45 7.84 6.90 16.45
CA ASP A 45 8.10 6.65 15.02
C ASP A 45 8.02 7.95 14.22
N SER A 46 7.10 8.85 14.56
CA SER A 46 7.02 10.18 13.95
C SER A 46 8.29 11.01 14.20
N ARG A 47 8.90 10.91 15.40
CA ARG A 47 10.18 11.58 15.70
C ARG A 47 11.34 10.93 14.94
N ALA A 48 11.41 9.60 14.93
CA ALA A 48 12.43 8.87 14.18
C ALA A 48 12.35 9.18 12.68
N LEU A 49 11.14 9.19 12.10
CA LEU A 49 10.90 9.49 10.71
C LEU A 49 11.31 10.93 10.35
N ARG A 50 11.03 11.91 11.23
CA ARG A 50 11.53 13.28 11.07
C ARG A 50 13.05 13.35 11.07
N ALA A 51 13.71 12.60 11.94
CA ALA A 51 15.17 12.57 12.00
C ALA A 51 15.76 11.98 10.71
N VAL A 52 15.17 10.91 10.16
CA VAL A 52 15.59 10.30 8.89
C VAL A 52 15.55 11.30 7.73
N PHE A 53 14.53 12.17 7.69
CA PHE A 53 14.36 13.16 6.62
C PHE A 53 14.80 14.57 7.01
N ALA A 54 15.58 14.71 8.08
CA ALA A 54 16.12 16.01 8.48
C ALA A 54 16.96 16.61 7.34
N GLY A 55 16.59 17.82 6.90
CA GLY A 55 17.26 18.51 5.80
C GLY A 55 16.81 18.12 4.40
N ASN A 56 15.83 17.22 4.22
CA ASN A 56 15.24 16.95 2.92
C ASN A 56 13.99 17.82 2.69
N PRO A 57 14.05 18.88 1.86
CA PRO A 57 12.93 19.80 1.66
C PRO A 57 11.77 19.19 0.85
N GLN A 58 11.96 18.02 0.23
CA GLN A 58 10.91 17.35 -0.53
C GLN A 58 9.97 16.53 0.37
N VAL A 59 10.34 16.29 1.63
CA VAL A 59 9.61 15.40 2.54
C VAL A 59 9.03 16.19 3.71
N SER A 60 7.75 15.97 3.99
CA SER A 60 7.07 16.51 5.18
C SER A 60 6.51 15.37 6.02
N VAL A 61 6.68 15.45 7.35
CA VAL A 61 6.23 14.43 8.30
C VAL A 61 5.25 15.02 9.29
N HIS A 62 4.03 14.47 9.30
CA HIS A 62 2.94 14.89 10.17
C HIS A 62 2.64 13.85 11.25
N ALA A 63 2.59 14.29 12.51
CA ALA A 63 2.16 13.47 13.64
C ALA A 63 0.62 13.51 13.77
N ARG A 64 -0.11 12.75 12.95
CA ARG A 64 -1.58 12.78 12.92
C ARG A 64 -2.18 11.49 12.35
N ASP A 65 -3.46 11.27 12.61
CA ASP A 65 -4.23 10.19 12.00
C ASP A 65 -4.29 10.36 10.47
N ALA A 66 -3.90 9.31 9.75
CA ALA A 66 -3.77 9.34 8.30
C ALA A 66 -5.14 9.46 7.59
N TYR A 67 -6.20 8.85 8.11
CA TYR A 67 -7.54 8.92 7.51
C TYR A 67 -8.12 10.32 7.61
N GLN A 68 -7.90 11.02 8.73
CA GLN A 68 -8.24 12.43 8.86
C GLN A 68 -7.39 13.29 7.92
N ALA A 69 -6.11 12.96 7.76
CA ALA A 69 -5.18 13.69 6.89
C ALA A 69 -5.57 13.65 5.41
N LEU A 70 -6.20 12.56 4.94
CA LEU A 70 -6.70 12.45 3.55
C LEU A 70 -7.59 13.65 3.16
N GLY A 71 -8.42 14.12 4.09
CA GLY A 71 -9.32 15.25 3.84
C GLY A 71 -8.60 16.59 3.66
N ALA A 72 -7.45 16.77 4.32
CA ALA A 72 -6.67 18.01 4.30
C ALA A 72 -5.57 18.02 3.22
N LEU A 73 -5.07 16.84 2.85
CA LEU A 73 -3.95 16.68 1.93
C LEU A 73 -4.37 16.41 0.48
N LEU A 74 -5.62 15.97 0.26
CA LEU A 74 -6.14 15.67 -1.07
C LEU A 74 -7.21 16.68 -1.53
N PRO A 75 -7.19 17.07 -2.82
CA PRO A 75 -6.15 16.77 -3.80
C PRO A 75 -4.85 17.54 -3.50
N PRO A 76 -3.68 17.01 -3.91
CA PRO A 76 -2.42 17.73 -3.74
C PRO A 76 -2.45 19.06 -4.52
N ARG A 77 -2.10 20.17 -3.84
CA ARG A 77 -2.17 21.53 -4.42
C ARG A 77 -1.26 21.72 -5.63
N GLU A 78 -0.11 21.07 -5.60
CA GLU A 78 1.00 21.30 -6.53
C GLU A 78 1.09 20.23 -7.63
N ALA A 79 0.26 19.19 -7.58
CA ALA A 79 0.38 18.04 -8.47
C ALA A 79 -0.97 17.58 -9.03
N LYS A 80 -1.02 17.35 -10.35
CA LYS A 80 -2.19 16.74 -11.02
C LYS A 80 -2.18 15.21 -10.98
N ARG A 81 -1.06 14.61 -10.56
CA ARG A 81 -0.84 13.16 -10.45
C ARG A 81 -0.19 12.88 -9.09
N GLY A 82 -0.51 11.73 -8.50
CA GLY A 82 0.06 11.34 -7.22
C GLY A 82 -0.28 9.90 -6.86
N LEU A 83 0.49 9.34 -5.93
CA LEU A 83 0.25 8.06 -5.29
C LEU A 83 -0.12 8.31 -3.83
N VAL A 84 -1.23 7.73 -3.40
CA VAL A 84 -1.60 7.63 -1.97
C VAL A 84 -1.37 6.18 -1.56
N LEU A 85 -0.42 5.95 -0.65
CA LEU A 85 -0.21 4.65 -0.03
C LEU A 85 -0.88 4.63 1.35
N ILE A 86 -1.76 3.66 1.58
CA ILE A 86 -2.44 3.44 2.86
C ILE A 86 -2.01 2.06 3.37
N ASP A 87 -1.29 2.04 4.49
CA ASP A 87 -0.73 0.82 5.08
C ASP A 87 -1.02 0.81 6.59
N PRO A 88 -2.25 0.45 6.99
CA PRO A 88 -2.64 0.49 8.38
C PRO A 88 -2.20 -0.78 9.13
N PRO A 89 -2.10 -0.76 10.47
CA PRO A 89 -1.54 -1.88 11.24
C PRO A 89 -2.50 -3.07 11.41
N PHE A 90 -3.81 -2.90 11.18
CA PHE A 90 -4.84 -3.93 11.39
C PHE A 90 -4.92 -4.48 12.83
N GLU A 91 -4.80 -3.57 13.80
CA GLU A 91 -4.92 -3.88 15.23
C GLU A 91 -6.35 -3.73 15.76
N GLN A 92 -7.19 -2.96 15.07
CA GLN A 92 -8.60 -2.75 15.45
C GLN A 92 -9.56 -3.59 14.59
N PRO A 93 -10.70 -4.06 15.14
CA PRO A 93 -11.63 -4.92 14.41
C PRO A 93 -12.25 -4.30 13.15
N ASP A 94 -12.39 -2.98 13.11
CA ASP A 94 -13.06 -2.22 12.04
C ASP A 94 -12.11 -1.70 10.96
N GLU A 95 -10.83 -2.08 10.99
CA GLU A 95 -9.78 -1.57 10.09
C GLU A 95 -10.10 -1.79 8.61
N PHE A 96 -10.73 -2.91 8.23
CA PHE A 96 -11.18 -3.12 6.84
C PHE A 96 -12.26 -2.12 6.41
N ALA A 97 -13.21 -1.80 7.29
CA ALA A 97 -14.25 -0.82 7.01
C ALA A 97 -13.67 0.60 6.94
N ARG A 98 -12.74 0.93 7.86
CA ARG A 98 -11.98 2.19 7.83
C ARG A 98 -11.17 2.32 6.54
N LEU A 99 -10.51 1.25 6.11
CA LEU A 99 -9.72 1.22 4.88
C LEU A 99 -10.60 1.45 3.64
N ALA A 100 -11.75 0.78 3.52
CA ALA A 100 -12.69 0.98 2.43
C ALA A 100 -13.22 2.43 2.38
N ALA A 101 -13.62 2.97 3.53
CA ALA A 101 -14.07 4.35 3.65
C ALA A 101 -12.96 5.35 3.31
N GLY A 102 -11.71 5.08 3.73
CA GLY A 102 -10.53 5.86 3.41
C GLY A 102 -10.24 5.91 1.92
N ILE A 103 -10.26 4.76 1.24
CA ILE A 103 -10.09 4.65 -0.22
C ILE A 103 -11.19 5.45 -0.94
N ALA A 104 -12.45 5.27 -0.57
CA ALA A 104 -13.56 6.02 -1.16
C ALA A 104 -13.45 7.53 -0.91
N ALA A 105 -13.03 7.95 0.28
CA ALA A 105 -12.82 9.35 0.63
C ALA A 105 -11.65 10.00 -0.11
N ALA A 106 -10.57 9.25 -0.32
CA ALA A 106 -9.41 9.67 -1.09
C ALA A 106 -9.78 9.81 -2.58
N HIS A 107 -10.43 8.79 -3.16
CA HIS A 107 -10.85 8.81 -4.57
C HIS A 107 -11.83 9.95 -4.86
N ARG A 108 -12.82 10.18 -3.98
CA ARG A 108 -13.77 11.30 -4.16
C ARG A 108 -13.09 12.67 -4.23
N ARG A 109 -11.96 12.85 -3.54
CA ARG A 109 -11.19 14.10 -3.54
C ARG A 109 -10.16 14.17 -4.67
N PHE A 110 -9.59 13.03 -5.02
CA PHE A 110 -8.53 12.92 -6.02
C PHE A 110 -8.78 11.76 -6.98
N ALA A 111 -9.81 11.91 -7.80
CA ALA A 111 -10.33 10.85 -8.67
C ALA A 111 -9.32 10.33 -9.70
N THR A 112 -8.32 11.13 -10.08
CA THR A 112 -7.25 10.75 -11.01
C THR A 112 -5.98 10.23 -10.32
N GLY A 113 -5.96 10.22 -8.98
CA GLY A 113 -4.84 9.71 -8.21
C GLY A 113 -4.78 8.19 -8.21
N ILE A 114 -3.58 7.65 -8.08
CA ILE A 114 -3.40 6.22 -7.80
C ILE A 114 -3.51 6.05 -6.29
N ILE A 115 -4.36 5.13 -5.84
CA ILE A 115 -4.50 4.80 -4.41
C ILE A 115 -4.12 3.34 -4.24
N ALA A 116 -3.06 3.08 -3.47
CA ALA A 116 -2.62 1.74 -3.13
C ALA A 116 -2.87 1.50 -1.64
N ALA A 117 -3.49 0.37 -1.30
CA ALA A 117 -3.91 0.05 0.05
C ALA A 117 -3.54 -1.39 0.40
N TRP A 118 -2.66 -1.57 1.39
CA TRP A 118 -2.24 -2.89 1.85
C TRP A 118 -3.27 -3.46 2.84
N TYR A 119 -3.43 -4.78 2.84
CA TYR A 119 -4.25 -5.50 3.82
C TYR A 119 -3.75 -6.93 4.10
N PRO A 120 -3.92 -7.44 5.33
CA PRO A 120 -3.56 -8.80 5.69
C PRO A 120 -4.65 -9.79 5.26
N ILE A 121 -4.23 -11.02 4.97
CA ILE A 121 -5.12 -12.17 4.72
C ILE A 121 -4.91 -13.18 5.84
N LYS A 122 -5.66 -13.02 6.94
CA LYS A 122 -5.76 -14.02 8.00
C LYS A 122 -6.83 -15.06 7.65
N ASN A 123 -7.98 -14.59 7.20
CA ASN A 123 -9.10 -15.38 6.68
C ASN A 123 -9.73 -14.67 5.47
N ARG A 124 -10.45 -15.42 4.63
CA ARG A 124 -11.03 -14.86 3.40
C ARG A 124 -12.31 -14.04 3.63
N ALA A 125 -13.00 -14.22 4.76
CA ALA A 125 -14.32 -13.58 4.97
C ALA A 125 -14.26 -12.04 5.07
N PRO A 126 -13.39 -11.42 5.90
CA PRO A 126 -13.22 -9.96 5.94
C PRO A 126 -12.72 -9.39 4.63
N VAL A 127 -11.81 -10.12 3.94
CA VAL A 127 -11.31 -9.72 2.62
C VAL A 127 -12.43 -9.67 1.59
N ARG A 128 -13.36 -10.64 1.61
CA ARG A 128 -14.55 -10.61 0.73
C ARG A 128 -15.44 -9.42 1.04
N ALA A 129 -15.80 -9.20 2.30
CA ALA A 129 -16.62 -8.06 2.71
C ALA A 129 -15.97 -6.70 2.34
N PHE A 130 -14.64 -6.60 2.48
CA PHE A 130 -13.86 -5.45 2.07
C PHE A 130 -13.95 -5.20 0.55
N ARG A 131 -13.79 -6.25 -0.26
CA ARG A 131 -13.92 -6.17 -1.72
C ARG A 131 -15.33 -5.81 -2.16
N ASP A 132 -16.35 -6.36 -1.52
CA ASP A 132 -17.74 -6.03 -1.82
C ASP A 132 -18.03 -4.56 -1.49
N SER A 133 -17.55 -4.06 -0.35
CA SER A 133 -17.64 -2.64 0.00
C SER A 133 -16.95 -1.72 -1.02
N LEU A 134 -15.81 -2.15 -1.58
CA LEU A 134 -15.12 -1.42 -2.64
C LEU A 134 -15.89 -1.46 -3.97
N ARG A 135 -16.50 -2.60 -4.32
CA ARG A 135 -17.35 -2.70 -5.52
C ARG A 135 -18.55 -1.78 -5.43
N ASP A 136 -19.16 -1.69 -4.25
CA ASP A 136 -20.34 -0.87 -3.98
C ASP A 136 -20.00 0.63 -3.83
N SER A 137 -18.72 0.99 -3.80
CA SER A 137 -18.27 2.39 -3.66
C SER A 137 -18.50 3.27 -4.89
N GLY A 138 -18.80 2.66 -6.05
CA GLY A 138 -18.96 3.35 -7.33
C GLY A 138 -17.64 3.72 -8.04
N ILE A 139 -16.49 3.34 -7.49
CA ILE A 139 -15.18 3.48 -8.15
C ILE A 139 -15.08 2.46 -9.28
N ARG A 140 -14.65 2.89 -10.46
CA ARG A 140 -14.74 2.09 -11.70
C ARG A 140 -13.51 1.26 -12.04
N ASP A 141 -12.32 1.59 -11.51
CA ASP A 141 -11.09 0.86 -11.82
C ASP A 141 -10.35 0.47 -10.54
N ILE A 142 -10.57 -0.77 -10.10
CA ILE A 142 -10.00 -1.31 -8.87
C ILE A 142 -9.50 -2.73 -9.13
N VAL A 143 -8.22 -2.96 -8.83
CA VAL A 143 -7.62 -4.30 -8.81
C VAL A 143 -7.12 -4.63 -7.42
N ALA A 144 -7.04 -5.91 -7.11
CA ALA A 144 -6.27 -6.43 -5.98
C ALA A 144 -5.23 -7.41 -6.49
N LEU A 145 -4.00 -7.27 -6.02
CA LEU A 145 -2.97 -8.29 -6.11
C LEU A 145 -2.81 -8.94 -4.73
N GLU A 146 -2.74 -10.26 -4.67
CA GLU A 146 -2.61 -11.01 -3.42
C GLU A 146 -1.51 -12.05 -3.52
N LEU A 147 -0.83 -12.27 -2.39
CA LEU A 147 0.13 -13.33 -2.18
C LEU A 147 -0.21 -14.04 -0.88
N THR A 148 -0.40 -15.35 -0.92
CA THR A 148 -0.47 -16.22 0.25
C THR A 148 0.72 -17.15 0.27
N LEU A 149 1.35 -17.33 1.43
CA LEU A 149 2.47 -18.25 1.66
C LEU A 149 2.02 -19.57 2.30
N ARG A 150 0.70 -19.80 2.31
CA ARG A 150 0.00 -21.00 2.78
C ARG A 150 -1.51 -20.83 2.55
N PRO A 151 -2.30 -21.91 2.49
CA PRO A 151 -3.75 -21.81 2.46
C PRO A 151 -4.27 -21.02 3.69
N PRO A 152 -5.22 -20.09 3.50
CA PRO A 152 -5.75 -19.25 4.58
C PRO A 152 -6.76 -20.00 5.46
N LEU A 153 -6.31 -21.08 6.09
CA LEU A 153 -7.10 -21.98 6.91
C LEU A 153 -6.98 -21.69 8.41
N ASP A 154 -5.88 -21.08 8.86
CA ASP A 154 -5.64 -20.70 10.25
C ASP A 154 -5.83 -19.18 10.45
N PRO A 155 -6.97 -18.72 10.99
CA PRO A 155 -7.23 -17.29 11.18
C PRO A 155 -6.36 -16.63 12.27
N ALA A 156 -5.63 -17.41 13.08
CA ALA A 156 -4.71 -16.88 14.08
C ALA A 156 -3.38 -16.42 13.48
N ARG A 157 -3.09 -16.78 12.22
CA ARG A 157 -1.85 -16.45 11.52
C ARG A 157 -2.09 -15.51 10.35
N LEU A 158 -1.03 -14.79 9.97
CA LEU A 158 -0.99 -14.09 8.68
C LEU A 158 -0.68 -15.12 7.58
N ASN A 159 -1.69 -15.53 6.82
CA ASN A 159 -1.55 -16.52 5.75
C ASN A 159 -1.07 -15.88 4.44
N GLY A 160 -1.32 -14.58 4.28
CA GLY A 160 -0.88 -13.79 3.16
C GLY A 160 -1.21 -12.33 3.34
N SER A 161 -1.07 -11.57 2.26
CA SER A 161 -1.51 -10.18 2.20
C SER A 161 -1.94 -9.81 0.78
N GLY A 162 -2.59 -8.67 0.66
CA GLY A 162 -2.93 -8.09 -0.62
C GLY A 162 -2.67 -6.60 -0.68
N LEU A 163 -2.66 -6.11 -1.90
CA LEU A 163 -2.61 -4.69 -2.23
C LEU A 163 -3.78 -4.39 -3.16
N VAL A 164 -4.75 -3.62 -2.69
CA VAL A 164 -5.76 -3.00 -3.55
C VAL A 164 -5.13 -1.79 -4.22
N VAL A 165 -5.35 -1.62 -5.51
CA VAL A 165 -4.94 -0.45 -6.28
C VAL A 165 -6.13 0.10 -7.06
N VAL A 166 -6.44 1.37 -6.81
CA VAL A 166 -7.39 2.18 -7.59
C VAL A 166 -6.63 2.95 -8.66
N ASN A 167 -7.19 3.01 -9.87
CA ASN A 167 -6.54 3.57 -11.06
C ASN A 167 -5.13 2.98 -11.29
N PRO A 168 -4.98 1.63 -11.30
CA PRO A 168 -3.68 0.99 -11.51
C PRO A 168 -3.02 1.49 -12.79
N PRO A 169 -1.69 1.75 -12.77
CA PRO A 169 -0.98 2.14 -13.99
C PRO A 169 -0.99 0.99 -15.01
N TYR A 170 -0.85 1.33 -16.28
CA TYR A 170 -0.76 0.33 -17.35
C TYR A 170 0.36 -0.70 -17.06
N GLY A 171 0.06 -1.98 -17.28
CA GLY A 171 0.98 -3.08 -17.02
C GLY A 171 1.12 -3.49 -15.54
N PHE A 172 0.48 -2.78 -14.60
CA PHE A 172 0.61 -3.05 -13.16
C PHE A 172 0.24 -4.50 -12.79
N VAL A 173 -0.89 -5.01 -13.29
CA VAL A 173 -1.35 -6.36 -12.97
C VAL A 173 -0.37 -7.41 -13.49
N GLU A 174 0.11 -7.27 -14.73
CA GLU A 174 1.04 -8.20 -15.35
C GLU A 174 2.38 -8.23 -14.61
N GLN A 175 2.99 -7.06 -14.40
CA GLN A 175 4.28 -6.93 -13.73
C GLN A 175 4.19 -7.36 -12.26
N GLY A 176 3.14 -6.91 -11.56
CA GLY A 176 2.90 -7.26 -10.16
C GLY A 176 2.67 -8.75 -9.98
N LEU A 177 1.85 -9.39 -10.82
CA LEU A 177 1.61 -10.83 -10.73
C LEU A 177 2.87 -11.64 -11.06
N SER A 178 3.69 -11.19 -12.02
CA SER A 178 5.00 -11.79 -12.31
C SER A 178 5.95 -11.72 -11.10
N ALA A 179 5.95 -10.61 -10.37
CA ALA A 179 6.73 -10.47 -9.14
C ALA A 179 6.18 -11.35 -8.02
N LEU A 180 4.87 -11.36 -7.78
CA LEU A 180 4.26 -12.16 -6.73
C LEU A 180 4.40 -13.66 -6.96
N ARG A 181 4.31 -14.14 -8.21
CA ARG A 181 4.57 -15.54 -8.55
C ARG A 181 6.02 -15.94 -8.23
N ALA A 182 6.98 -15.07 -8.49
CA ALA A 182 8.37 -15.32 -8.10
C ALA A 182 8.51 -15.42 -6.56
N LEU A 183 7.78 -14.60 -5.81
CA LEU A 183 7.77 -14.63 -4.33
C LEU A 183 7.00 -15.83 -3.76
N ALA A 184 5.99 -16.36 -4.46
CA ALA A 184 5.22 -17.52 -4.01
C ALA A 184 6.09 -18.77 -3.82
N HIS A 185 7.21 -18.88 -4.55
CA HIS A 185 8.21 -19.94 -4.36
C HIS A 185 8.92 -19.89 -2.99
N LEU A 186 8.80 -18.80 -2.24
CA LEU A 186 9.31 -18.69 -0.87
C LEU A 186 8.41 -19.41 0.16
N SER A 187 7.26 -19.96 -0.27
CA SER A 187 6.41 -20.78 0.59
C SER A 187 7.15 -22.02 1.08
N PRO A 188 7.32 -22.23 2.40
CA PRO A 188 8.10 -23.36 2.92
C PRO A 188 7.58 -24.74 2.51
N ASP A 189 6.28 -24.84 2.25
CA ASP A 189 5.57 -26.06 1.91
C ASP A 189 5.18 -26.13 0.42
N GLY A 190 5.63 -25.17 -0.40
CA GLY A 190 5.30 -25.11 -1.83
C GLY A 190 3.84 -24.77 -2.14
N THR A 191 3.04 -24.35 -1.15
CA THR A 191 1.61 -24.02 -1.33
C THR A 191 1.35 -22.53 -1.57
N GLY A 192 2.40 -21.77 -1.88
CA GLY A 192 2.31 -20.34 -2.12
C GLY A 192 1.47 -20.03 -3.37
N GLU A 193 0.55 -19.09 -3.26
CA GLU A 193 -0.32 -18.67 -4.36
C GLU A 193 -0.25 -17.17 -4.55
N ALA A 194 -0.21 -16.75 -5.81
CA ALA A 194 -0.31 -15.36 -6.21
C ALA A 194 -1.50 -15.17 -7.13
N GLY A 195 -2.31 -14.14 -6.86
CA GLY A 195 -3.55 -13.88 -7.58
C GLY A 195 -3.75 -12.42 -7.89
N ALA A 196 -4.52 -12.16 -8.95
CA ALA A 196 -5.05 -10.84 -9.28
C ALA A 196 -6.57 -10.93 -9.34
N THR A 197 -7.27 -9.97 -8.75
CA THR A 197 -8.73 -9.85 -8.80
C THR A 197 -9.11 -8.47 -9.32
N ARG A 198 -9.92 -8.40 -10.39
CA ARG A 198 -10.62 -7.16 -10.75
C ARG A 198 -11.80 -7.00 -9.80
N ILE A 199 -11.78 -5.98 -8.95
CA ILE A 199 -12.88 -5.71 -8.01
C ILE A 199 -13.96 -4.90 -8.72
N ALA A 200 -13.54 -3.89 -9.48
CA ALA A 200 -14.37 -3.08 -10.35
C ALA A 200 -13.59 -2.78 -11.65
N GLY A 201 -14.30 -2.76 -12.77
CA GLY A 201 -13.83 -2.47 -14.11
C GLY A 201 -15.02 -2.00 -14.94
N GLU A 202 -14.76 -1.29 -16.04
CA GLU A 202 -15.79 -1.00 -17.05
C GLU A 202 -16.42 -2.30 -17.61
#